data_AF-A0A1H9VWU8-F1
#
_entry.id   AF-A0A1H9VWU8-F1
#
_cell.length_a   1.000
_cell.length_b   1.000
_cell.length_c   1.000
_cell.angle_alpha   90.00
_cell.angle_beta   90.00
_cell.angle_gamma   90.00
#
_symmetry.space_group_name_H-M   'P 1'
#
loop_
_entity.id
_entity.type
_entity.pdbx_description
1 polymer ?
#
loop_
_entity_poly.entity_id
_entity_poly.type
_entity_poly.pdbx_seq_one_letter_code
_entity_poly.pdbx_strand_id
1 'polypeptide(L)'
;MAEYQFDVAPSFAEKDRERVLPIVRRLEDLGVKVYYDDDQVVARWGADLVEHIADTLTHKVRYVLMFASRHYVEQGLVRHERRTAQARALVQQNEFLLPIRLDDTEVPGLLPSIGYLDLRKHDDEVVAQSVVQKLAQHRAEFTSTTPITAKSVAALAREKPKGWEYLLYATVVAQGLAELQPKYREHFLRYSPRNGTVEHGNGIGLIRDRNVVLSEIIKVAVESVFTPQTQEAAFGRAGEPGDAERIVHLGELFVRTFDEILDWARAIHGTSYADGNARAAARVQARFADRQLEAMHEVAQDLRQVADTLVERLTAGERIEMTVPLVFEVEPALELEFKAALDKLSR
;
A
#
# COMPACT_ATOMS: atom_id res chain seq x y z
N MET A 1 5.97 14.71 -6.68
CA MET A 1 7.10 14.87 -5.76
C MET A 1 8.35 14.82 -6.63
N ALA A 2 9.38 15.57 -6.25
CA ALA A 2 10.58 15.75 -7.06
C ALA A 2 11.25 14.40 -7.34
N GLU A 3 11.67 14.20 -8.58
CA GLU A 3 12.41 13.04 -9.04
C GLU A 3 13.85 13.15 -8.49
N TYR A 4 14.22 12.32 -7.51
CA TYR A 4 15.60 12.29 -7.01
C TYR A 4 16.48 11.50 -7.98
N GLN A 5 17.57 12.12 -8.44
CA GLN A 5 18.56 11.51 -9.32
C GLN A 5 19.44 10.49 -8.57
N PHE A 6 19.62 10.68 -7.26
CA PHE A 6 20.47 9.86 -6.39
C PHE A 6 19.72 9.42 -5.13
N ASP A 7 19.97 8.18 -4.70
CA ASP A 7 19.44 7.62 -3.46
C ASP A 7 20.14 8.25 -2.24
N VAL A 8 21.47 8.43 -2.31
CA VAL A 8 22.24 9.01 -1.21
C VAL A 8 23.36 9.92 -1.70
N ALA A 9 23.77 10.88 -0.88
CA ALA A 9 25.01 11.64 -1.06
C ALA A 9 25.85 11.58 0.23
N PRO A 10 27.10 11.09 0.17
CA PRO A 10 28.06 11.20 1.27
C PRO A 10 28.54 12.65 1.42
N SER A 11 28.39 13.20 2.62
CA SER A 11 28.95 14.49 3.02
C SER A 11 30.05 14.21 4.06
N PHE A 12 31.30 14.48 3.68
CA PHE A 12 32.48 14.16 4.50
C PHE A 12 33.61 15.17 4.27
N ALA A 13 34.56 15.25 5.20
CA ALA A 13 35.76 16.05 5.00
C ALA A 13 36.74 15.33 4.08
N GLU A 14 37.46 16.06 3.22
CA GLU A 14 38.41 15.46 2.27
C GLU A 14 39.46 14.58 2.97
N LYS A 15 39.84 14.95 4.20
CA LYS A 15 40.78 14.19 5.03
C LYS A 15 40.24 12.82 5.49
N ASP A 16 38.93 12.62 5.46
CA ASP A 16 38.26 11.38 5.87
C ASP A 16 37.97 10.44 4.70
N ARG A 17 38.36 10.82 3.46
CA ARG A 17 38.09 10.06 2.23
C ARG A 17 38.46 8.58 2.34
N GLU A 18 39.62 8.26 2.92
CA GLU A 18 40.08 6.88 3.07
C GLU A 18 39.13 6.01 3.93
N ARG A 19 38.41 6.61 4.88
CA ARG A 19 37.42 5.91 5.71
C ARG A 19 36.04 5.84 5.07
N VAL A 20 35.69 6.79 4.23
CA VAL A 20 34.35 6.88 3.61
C VAL A 20 34.24 6.07 2.32
N LEU A 21 35.31 6.05 1.51
CA LEU A 21 35.32 5.42 0.19
C LEU A 21 34.94 3.92 0.19
N PRO A 22 35.39 3.09 1.15
CA PRO A 22 34.96 1.68 1.21
C PRO A 22 33.44 1.51 1.34
N ILE A 23 32.80 2.39 2.13
CA ILE A 23 31.34 2.37 2.35
C ILE A 23 30.61 2.80 1.08
N VAL A 24 31.10 3.85 0.41
CA VAL A 24 30.53 4.33 -0.86
C VAL A 24 30.55 3.22 -1.92
N ARG A 25 31.71 2.58 -2.12
CA ARG A 25 31.84 1.46 -3.06
C ARG A 25 30.91 0.31 -2.70
N ARG A 26 30.80 0.01 -1.40
CA ARG A 26 29.91 -1.05 -0.96
C ARG A 26 28.44 -0.73 -1.23
N LEU A 27 28.02 0.52 -1.07
CA LEU A 27 26.67 0.97 -1.43
C LEU A 27 26.40 0.83 -2.93
N GLU A 28 27.38 1.19 -3.77
CA GLU A 28 27.30 1.02 -5.22
C GLU A 28 27.19 -0.46 -5.62
N ASP A 29 27.99 -1.34 -5.00
CA ASP A 29 27.92 -2.79 -5.19
C ASP A 29 26.55 -3.36 -4.79
N LEU A 30 25.88 -2.74 -3.81
CA LEU A 30 24.52 -3.07 -3.37
C LEU A 30 23.43 -2.42 -4.24
N GLY A 31 23.81 -1.72 -5.32
CA GLY A 31 22.90 -1.12 -6.30
C GLY A 31 22.29 0.22 -5.89
N VAL A 32 22.86 0.89 -4.88
CA VAL A 32 22.43 2.22 -4.44
C VAL A 32 22.99 3.29 -5.39
N LYS A 33 22.14 4.23 -5.84
CA LYS A 33 22.59 5.37 -6.66
C LYS A 33 23.26 6.43 -5.77
N VAL A 34 24.58 6.40 -5.67
CA VAL A 34 25.35 7.35 -4.85
C VAL A 34 25.74 8.57 -5.68
N TYR A 35 25.54 9.77 -5.13
CA TYR A 35 26.13 10.99 -5.69
C TYR A 35 27.57 11.13 -5.19
N TYR A 36 28.56 10.81 -6.03
CA TYR A 36 29.97 10.96 -5.68
C TYR A 36 30.67 12.01 -6.54
N ASP A 37 31.50 12.83 -5.90
CA ASP A 37 32.00 14.11 -6.42
C ASP A 37 33.03 13.96 -7.55
N ASP A 38 33.74 12.83 -7.60
CA ASP A 38 34.76 12.53 -8.61
C ASP A 38 34.17 12.04 -9.95
N ASP A 39 32.91 11.61 -9.98
CA ASP A 39 32.26 11.11 -11.20
C ASP A 39 31.60 12.22 -12.03
N GLN A 40 31.63 13.46 -11.54
CA GLN A 40 30.89 14.60 -12.09
C GLN A 40 31.81 15.68 -12.71
N VAL A 41 33.07 15.35 -13.02
CA VAL A 41 34.09 16.31 -13.51
C VAL A 41 33.60 17.18 -14.67
N VAL A 42 32.85 16.60 -15.60
CA VAL A 42 32.29 17.32 -16.77
C VAL A 42 31.16 18.26 -16.37
N ALA A 43 30.28 17.87 -15.44
CA ALA A 43 29.16 18.68 -14.97
C ALA A 43 29.60 19.83 -14.05
N ARG A 44 30.74 19.67 -13.38
CA ARG A 44 31.33 20.68 -12.47
C ARG A 44 32.23 21.69 -13.19
N TRP A 45 32.66 21.40 -14.42
CA TRP A 45 33.55 22.27 -15.17
C TRP A 45 32.89 23.62 -15.47
N GLY A 46 33.32 24.67 -14.76
CA GLY A 46 32.84 26.05 -14.96
C GLY A 46 31.57 26.42 -14.18
N ALA A 47 31.06 25.53 -13.33
CA ALA A 47 29.89 25.78 -12.48
C ALA A 47 30.29 26.44 -11.15
N ASP A 48 29.37 27.22 -10.56
CA ASP A 48 29.47 27.58 -9.15
C ASP A 48 29.22 26.33 -8.30
N LEU A 49 30.32 25.77 -7.77
CA LEU A 49 30.29 24.51 -7.03
C LEU A 49 29.45 24.62 -5.76
N VAL A 50 29.34 25.80 -5.14
CA VAL A 50 28.58 25.99 -3.91
C VAL A 50 27.07 25.92 -4.20
N GLU A 51 26.60 26.60 -5.25
CA GLU A 51 25.20 26.54 -5.66
C GLU A 51 24.83 25.16 -6.22
N HIS A 52 25.72 24.54 -6.99
CA HIS A 52 25.49 23.22 -7.58
C HIS A 52 25.35 22.12 -6.54
N ILE A 53 26.21 22.12 -5.51
CA ILE A 53 26.12 21.16 -4.39
C ILE A 53 24.85 21.44 -3.59
N ALA A 54 24.55 22.71 -3.28
CA ALA A 54 23.34 23.06 -2.56
C ALA A 54 22.07 22.62 -3.30
N ASP A 55 21.96 22.85 -4.61
CA ASP A 55 20.83 22.40 -5.42
C ASP A 55 20.71 20.86 -5.45
N THR A 56 21.83 20.17 -5.62
CA THR A 56 21.85 18.71 -5.70
C THR A 56 21.41 18.08 -4.37
N LEU A 57 21.98 18.53 -3.25
CA LEU A 57 21.59 18.06 -1.92
C LEU A 57 20.14 18.46 -1.59
N THR A 58 19.63 19.58 -2.10
CA THR A 58 18.27 20.04 -1.79
C THR A 58 17.18 19.38 -2.65
N HIS A 59 17.47 19.04 -3.91
CA HIS A 59 16.43 18.64 -4.85
C HIS A 59 16.69 17.31 -5.56
N LYS A 60 17.94 16.84 -5.63
CA LYS A 60 18.32 15.67 -6.46
C LYS A 60 18.72 14.45 -5.64
N VAL A 61 18.94 14.62 -4.33
CA VAL A 61 19.34 13.56 -3.41
C VAL A 61 18.24 13.28 -2.39
N ARG A 62 17.99 11.99 -2.15
CA ARG A 62 17.00 11.53 -1.18
C ARG A 62 17.50 11.58 0.28
N TYR A 63 18.71 11.07 0.55
CA TYR A 63 19.34 11.18 1.89
C TYR A 63 20.77 11.69 1.82
N VAL A 64 21.17 12.44 2.84
CA VAL A 64 22.57 12.84 3.03
C VAL A 64 23.18 12.03 4.15
N LEU A 65 24.23 11.27 3.83
CA LEU A 65 25.04 10.54 4.81
C LEU A 65 26.10 11.50 5.36
N MET A 66 25.90 12.01 6.58
CA MET A 66 26.84 12.94 7.20
C MET A 66 27.90 12.17 7.96
N PHE A 67 29.13 12.13 7.44
CA PHE A 67 30.27 11.56 8.13
C PHE A 67 30.89 12.61 9.07
N ALA A 68 30.45 12.56 10.33
CA ALA A 68 30.86 13.48 11.37
C ALA A 68 32.24 13.12 11.93
N SER A 69 33.16 14.09 11.86
CA SER A 69 34.51 14.01 12.42
C SER A 69 35.00 15.38 12.87
N ARG A 70 36.15 15.41 13.54
CA ARG A 70 36.88 16.65 13.81
C ARG A 70 37.19 17.42 12.53
N HIS A 71 37.61 16.73 11.48
CA HIS A 71 37.93 17.35 10.19
C HIS A 71 36.69 17.94 9.51
N TYR A 72 35.53 17.29 9.66
CA TYR A 72 34.25 17.77 9.16
C TYR A 72 33.82 19.09 9.81
N VAL A 73 34.07 19.25 11.13
CA VAL A 73 33.74 20.48 11.86
C VAL A 73 34.74 21.61 11.57
N GLU A 74 36.02 21.27 11.38
CA GLU A 74 37.10 22.24 11.12
C GLU A 74 37.12 22.76 9.67
N GLN A 75 36.70 21.96 8.69
CA GLN A 75 36.65 22.35 7.28
C GLN A 75 35.46 23.30 7.06
N GLY A 76 35.74 24.59 6.88
CA GLY A 76 34.81 25.74 6.90
C GLY A 76 33.63 25.76 5.91
N LEU A 77 33.19 24.62 5.37
CA LEU A 77 31.94 24.40 4.61
C LEU A 77 30.68 24.46 5.52
N VAL A 78 30.81 24.99 6.74
CA VAL A 78 29.86 24.89 7.87
C VAL A 78 28.71 25.92 7.81
N ARG A 79 28.74 26.90 6.88
CA ARG A 79 27.74 27.99 6.87
C ARG A 79 26.63 27.86 5.83
N HIS A 80 26.91 27.43 4.61
CA HIS A 80 25.90 27.39 3.54
C HIS A 80 25.21 26.03 3.43
N GLU A 81 25.94 24.93 3.35
CA GLU A 81 25.34 23.58 3.35
C GLU A 81 24.59 23.28 4.64
N ARG A 82 25.13 23.70 5.79
CA ARG A 82 24.47 23.53 7.10
C ARG A 82 23.17 24.32 7.21
N ARG A 83 23.10 25.54 6.65
CA ARG A 83 21.85 26.34 6.62
C ARG A 83 20.81 25.72 5.69
N THR A 84 21.23 25.22 4.53
CA THR A 84 20.34 24.60 3.55
C THR A 84 19.79 23.25 4.06
N ALA A 85 20.67 22.41 4.63
CA ALA A 85 20.27 21.15 5.25
C ALA A 85 19.40 21.37 6.51
N GLN A 86 19.72 22.36 7.36
CA GLN A 86 18.87 22.70 8.53
C GLN A 86 17.54 23.34 8.11
N ALA A 87 17.51 24.23 7.11
CA ALA A 87 16.28 24.83 6.61
C ALA A 87 15.35 23.78 5.99
N ARG A 88 15.89 22.80 5.27
CA ARG A 88 15.12 21.67 4.74
C ARG A 88 14.65 20.74 5.84
N ALA A 89 15.50 20.39 6.83
CA ALA A 89 15.13 19.56 7.97
C ALA A 89 14.10 20.22 8.92
N LEU A 90 14.02 21.55 8.93
CA LEU A 90 12.99 22.33 9.64
C LEU A 90 11.64 22.33 8.91
N VAL A 91 11.64 22.24 7.58
CA VAL A 91 10.42 22.25 6.73
C VAL A 91 9.89 20.83 6.48
N GLN A 92 10.78 19.86 6.27
CA GLN A 92 10.47 18.44 6.15
C GLN A 92 10.76 17.76 7.48
N GLN A 93 9.72 17.62 8.31
CA GLN A 93 9.82 16.83 9.53
C GLN A 93 10.26 15.40 9.19
N ASN A 94 11.47 15.07 9.66
CA ASN A 94 12.09 13.76 9.84
C ASN A 94 12.80 13.10 8.62
N GLU A 95 14.09 12.81 8.88
CA GLU A 95 14.98 11.79 8.26
C GLU A 95 15.83 12.12 7.02
N PHE A 96 15.85 13.35 6.49
CA PHE A 96 16.71 13.66 5.32
C PHE A 96 18.23 13.47 5.57
N LEU A 97 18.67 13.62 6.82
CA LEU A 97 20.07 13.60 7.20
C LEU A 97 20.36 12.41 8.12
N LEU A 98 21.32 11.57 7.73
CA LEU A 98 21.69 10.33 8.42
C LEU A 98 23.12 10.46 8.97
N PRO A 99 23.30 10.74 10.28
CA PRO A 99 24.63 10.92 10.86
C PRO A 99 25.38 9.60 11.03
N ILE A 100 26.66 9.61 10.67
CA ILE A 100 27.63 8.53 10.83
C ILE A 100 28.88 9.12 11.51
N ARG A 101 29.18 8.69 12.73
CA ARG A 101 30.33 9.20 13.49
C ARG A 101 31.61 8.45 13.14
N LEU A 102 32.64 9.21 12.79
CA LEU A 102 34.03 8.76 12.66
C LEU A 102 34.80 8.90 13.98
N ASP A 103 34.44 9.89 14.80
CA ASP A 103 35.00 10.16 16.12
C ASP A 103 33.94 10.73 17.09
N ASP A 104 34.36 11.17 18.29
CA ASP A 104 33.48 11.76 19.32
C ASP A 104 33.23 13.26 19.14
N THR A 105 33.59 13.85 17.99
CA THR A 105 33.41 15.29 17.78
C THR A 105 31.92 15.63 17.71
N GLU A 106 31.50 16.56 18.55
CA GLU A 106 30.16 17.10 18.50
C GLU A 106 30.00 18.01 17.28
N VAL A 107 28.98 17.77 16.47
CA VAL A 107 28.64 18.61 15.31
C VAL A 107 27.73 19.74 15.79
N PRO A 108 28.17 21.01 15.74
CA PRO A 108 27.35 22.12 16.17
C PRO A 108 26.03 22.16 15.39
N GLY A 109 24.90 22.23 16.10
CA GLY A 109 23.56 22.31 15.51
C GLY A 109 22.93 20.97 15.11
N LEU A 110 23.58 19.83 15.40
CA LEU A 110 22.93 18.52 15.43
C LEU A 110 22.39 18.28 16.85
N LEU A 111 21.10 17.98 16.98
CA LEU A 111 20.50 17.74 18.29
C LEU A 111 21.00 16.43 18.90
N PRO A 112 21.28 16.36 20.22
CA PRO A 112 21.71 15.12 20.88
C PRO A 112 20.70 13.96 20.79
N SER A 113 19.44 14.27 20.49
CA SER A 113 18.36 13.29 20.34
C SER A 113 18.33 12.60 18.96
N ILE A 114 19.18 13.00 18.01
CA ILE A 114 19.24 12.39 16.68
C ILE A 114 20.10 11.12 16.76
N GLY A 115 19.51 9.99 16.37
CA GLY A 115 20.22 8.71 16.26
C GLY A 115 21.34 8.75 15.21
N TYR A 116 22.41 8.01 15.45
CA TYR A 116 23.58 7.96 14.57
C TYR A 116 24.14 6.54 14.48
N LEU A 117 24.82 6.24 13.38
CA LEU A 117 25.72 5.08 13.29
C LEU A 117 27.12 5.50 13.72
N ASP A 118 27.89 4.57 14.28
CA ASP A 118 29.25 4.82 14.80
C ASP A 118 30.23 3.85 14.16
N LEU A 119 31.14 4.35 13.33
CA LEU A 119 32.14 3.53 12.60
C LEU A 119 33.24 2.96 13.49
N ARG A 120 33.23 3.30 14.78
CA ARG A 120 34.09 2.65 15.79
C ARG A 120 33.43 1.42 16.40
N LYS A 121 32.14 1.23 16.16
CA LYS A 121 31.32 0.11 16.68
C LYS A 121 30.76 -0.77 15.57
N HIS A 122 30.57 -0.21 14.37
CA HIS A 122 30.02 -0.88 13.21
C HIS A 122 31.05 -0.88 12.09
N ASP A 123 31.17 -1.98 11.39
CA ASP A 123 32.01 -2.06 10.19
C ASP A 123 31.31 -1.45 8.97
N ASP A 124 32.06 -1.35 7.88
CA ASP A 124 31.59 -0.73 6.64
C ASP A 124 30.38 -1.48 6.04
N GLU A 125 30.30 -2.80 6.22
CA GLU A 125 29.19 -3.64 5.76
C GLU A 125 27.90 -3.31 6.52
N VAL A 126 27.97 -3.25 7.85
CA VAL A 126 26.83 -2.94 8.71
C VAL A 126 26.28 -1.55 8.38
N VAL A 127 27.15 -0.57 8.14
CA VAL A 127 26.72 0.77 7.73
C VAL A 127 26.05 0.74 6.36
N ALA A 128 26.63 0.08 5.36
CA ALA A 128 26.05 -0.02 4.02
C ALA A 128 24.68 -0.71 4.04
N GLN A 129 24.55 -1.84 4.75
CA GLN A 129 23.28 -2.57 4.93
C GLN A 129 22.23 -1.70 5.63
N SER A 130 22.63 -0.94 6.65
CA SER A 130 21.72 -0.03 7.38
C SER A 130 21.16 1.06 6.47
N VAL A 131 21.98 1.61 5.57
CA VAL A 131 21.54 2.60 4.57
C VAL A 131 20.58 1.97 3.56
N VAL A 132 20.86 0.76 3.07
CA VAL A 132 19.95 0.01 2.19
C VAL A 132 18.61 -0.23 2.88
N GLN A 133 18.62 -0.62 4.15
CA GLN A 133 17.41 -0.80 4.94
C GLN A 133 16.64 0.52 5.10
N LYS A 134 17.34 1.63 5.34
CA LYS A 134 16.72 2.97 5.43
C LYS A 134 16.05 3.40 4.12
N LEU A 135 16.74 3.17 3.00
CA LEU A 135 16.19 3.40 1.66
C LEU A 135 14.95 2.53 1.38
N ALA A 136 14.96 1.27 1.81
CA ALA A 136 13.83 0.36 1.67
C ALA A 136 12.62 0.81 2.51
N GLN A 137 12.84 1.25 3.75
CA GLN A 137 11.79 1.76 4.62
C GLN A 137 11.09 3.00 4.05
N HIS A 138 11.82 3.93 3.45
CA HIS A 138 11.20 5.13 2.88
C HIS A 138 10.63 4.90 1.47
N ARG A 139 11.05 3.85 0.75
CA ARG A 139 10.34 3.37 -0.45
C ARG A 139 8.95 2.81 -0.11
N ALA A 140 8.57 2.78 1.18
CA ALA A 140 7.22 2.49 1.67
C ALA A 140 6.32 3.74 1.82
N GLU A 141 6.50 4.82 1.06
CA GLU A 141 5.49 5.91 0.98
C GLU A 141 4.12 5.39 0.48
N PHE A 142 4.12 4.24 -0.20
CA PHE A 142 2.92 3.51 -0.53
C PHE A 142 2.58 2.52 0.59
N THR A 143 1.67 2.93 1.45
CA THR A 143 1.08 2.10 2.52
C THR A 143 -0.32 1.63 2.09
N SER A 144 -0.94 0.75 2.88
CA SER A 144 -2.35 0.37 2.67
C SER A 144 -3.34 1.56 2.76
N THR A 145 -2.88 2.71 3.26
CA THR A 145 -3.68 3.93 3.41
C THR A 145 -3.43 4.97 2.31
N THR A 146 -2.45 4.74 1.42
CA THR A 146 -2.10 5.71 0.38
C THR A 146 -3.20 5.79 -0.67
N PRO A 147 -3.85 6.96 -0.88
CA PRO A 147 -4.95 7.10 -1.85
C PRO A 147 -4.57 6.57 -3.25
N ILE A 148 -5.40 5.72 -3.86
CA ILE A 148 -5.24 5.22 -5.21
C ILE A 148 -5.65 6.35 -6.15
N THR A 149 -4.63 6.94 -6.76
CA THR A 149 -4.77 7.94 -7.80
C THR A 149 -3.86 7.51 -8.93
N ALA A 150 -4.11 7.98 -10.15
CA ALA A 150 -3.20 7.74 -11.27
C ALA A 150 -1.74 8.08 -10.90
N LYS A 151 -1.53 9.08 -10.05
CA LYS A 151 -0.22 9.50 -9.56
C LYS A 151 0.41 8.53 -8.55
N SER A 152 -0.35 7.99 -7.59
CA SER A 152 0.19 7.05 -6.60
C SER A 152 0.40 5.65 -7.19
N VAL A 153 -0.46 5.22 -8.11
CA VAL A 153 -0.28 3.98 -8.88
C VAL A 153 0.95 4.10 -9.77
N ALA A 154 1.11 5.22 -10.49
CA ALA A 154 2.32 5.45 -11.30
C ALA A 154 3.60 5.52 -10.45
N ALA A 155 3.52 6.08 -9.23
CA ALA A 155 4.65 6.09 -8.30
C ALA A 155 5.04 4.67 -7.85
N LEU A 156 4.06 3.87 -7.42
CA LEU A 156 4.30 2.48 -6.99
C LEU A 156 4.79 1.60 -8.15
N ALA A 157 4.16 1.72 -9.32
CA ALA A 157 4.53 0.96 -10.51
C ALA A 157 5.93 1.33 -11.04
N ARG A 158 6.43 2.52 -10.72
CA ARG A 158 7.79 2.95 -11.05
C ARG A 158 8.81 2.48 -10.01
N GLU A 159 8.48 2.60 -8.73
CA GLU A 159 9.41 2.26 -7.64
C GLU A 159 9.55 0.76 -7.41
N LYS A 160 8.48 0.00 -7.73
CA LYS A 160 8.38 -1.47 -7.58
C LYS A 160 9.10 -1.99 -6.33
N PRO A 161 8.77 -1.49 -5.12
CA PRO A 161 9.31 -2.04 -3.89
C PRO A 161 8.99 -3.54 -3.78
N LYS A 162 9.71 -4.26 -2.92
CA LYS A 162 9.41 -5.69 -2.69
C LYS A 162 7.94 -5.85 -2.28
N GLY A 163 7.20 -6.68 -3.01
CA GLY A 163 5.78 -6.93 -2.76
C GLY A 163 4.84 -5.83 -3.26
N TRP A 164 5.29 -4.94 -4.16
CA TRP A 164 4.47 -3.85 -4.70
C TRP A 164 3.16 -4.32 -5.33
N GLU A 165 3.13 -5.51 -5.94
CA GLU A 165 1.92 -6.07 -6.55
C GLU A 165 0.81 -6.25 -5.51
N TYR A 166 1.16 -6.81 -4.35
CA TYR A 166 0.24 -7.04 -3.24
C TYR A 166 -0.17 -5.74 -2.55
N LEU A 167 0.77 -4.80 -2.39
CA LEU A 167 0.45 -3.47 -1.86
C LEU A 167 -0.57 -2.77 -2.77
N LEU A 168 -0.37 -2.80 -4.09
CA LEU A 168 -1.29 -2.19 -5.04
C LEU A 168 -2.69 -2.79 -4.92
N TYR A 169 -2.78 -4.12 -4.97
CA TYR A 169 -4.05 -4.83 -4.88
C TYR A 169 -4.79 -4.55 -3.57
N ALA A 170 -4.11 -4.72 -2.43
CA ALA A 170 -4.70 -4.51 -1.11
C ALA A 170 -5.21 -3.09 -0.94
N THR A 171 -4.48 -2.09 -1.44
CA THR A 171 -4.88 -0.68 -1.36
C THR A 171 -6.09 -0.37 -2.26
N VAL A 172 -6.17 -0.93 -3.47
CA VAL A 172 -7.35 -0.79 -4.35
C VAL A 172 -8.59 -1.37 -3.68
N VAL A 173 -8.49 -2.59 -3.15
CA VAL A 173 -9.60 -3.26 -2.45
C VAL A 173 -10.02 -2.48 -1.20
N ALA A 174 -9.06 -2.08 -0.36
CA ALA A 174 -9.35 -1.36 0.88
C ALA A 174 -10.07 -0.02 0.65
N GLN A 175 -9.70 0.72 -0.40
CA GLN A 175 -10.35 1.99 -0.72
C GLN A 175 -11.73 1.81 -1.31
N GLY A 176 -11.89 0.89 -2.26
CA GLY A 176 -13.20 0.61 -2.83
C GLY A 176 -14.20 0.17 -1.76
N LEU A 177 -13.78 -0.69 -0.82
CA LEU A 177 -14.64 -1.10 0.30
C LEU A 177 -14.91 0.06 1.28
N ALA A 178 -13.96 0.98 1.48
CA ALA A 178 -14.18 2.16 2.31
C ALA A 178 -15.27 3.08 1.72
N GLU A 179 -15.33 3.23 0.40
CA GLU A 179 -16.39 3.98 -0.29
C GLU A 179 -17.77 3.32 -0.13
N LEU A 180 -17.81 1.99 -0.13
CA LEU A 180 -19.04 1.20 0.04
C LEU A 180 -19.46 1.03 1.50
N GLN A 181 -18.69 1.55 2.46
CA GLN A 181 -18.93 1.32 3.87
C GLN A 181 -20.30 1.82 4.39
N PRO A 182 -20.86 2.94 3.88
CA PRO A 182 -22.24 3.32 4.21
C PRO A 182 -23.25 2.26 3.75
N LYS A 183 -23.16 1.77 2.49
CA LYS A 183 -24.06 0.73 1.97
C LYS A 183 -23.95 -0.55 2.79
N TYR A 184 -22.73 -0.95 3.15
CA TYR A 184 -22.46 -2.11 3.99
C TYR A 184 -23.13 -2.00 5.36
N ARG A 185 -22.96 -0.88 6.07
CA ARG A 185 -23.61 -0.68 7.39
C ARG A 185 -25.14 -0.70 7.29
N GLU A 186 -25.70 -0.09 6.26
CA GLU A 186 -27.15 -0.06 6.02
C GLU A 186 -27.72 -1.47 5.78
N HIS A 187 -26.97 -2.34 5.11
CA HIS A 187 -27.35 -3.74 4.90
C HIS A 187 -27.59 -4.49 6.22
N PHE A 188 -26.68 -4.38 7.19
CA PHE A 188 -26.85 -5.03 8.50
C PHE A 188 -27.91 -4.35 9.37
N LEU A 189 -28.24 -3.08 9.11
CA LEU A 189 -29.42 -2.42 9.69
C LEU A 189 -30.74 -2.84 9.01
N ARG A 190 -30.66 -3.71 8.00
CA ARG A 190 -31.80 -4.16 7.17
C ARG A 190 -32.51 -3.00 6.46
N TYR A 191 -31.77 -1.92 6.23
CA TYR A 191 -32.30 -0.65 5.74
C TYR A 191 -31.89 -0.41 4.27
N SER A 192 -32.83 0.17 3.53
CA SER A 192 -32.60 0.76 2.21
C SER A 192 -33.74 1.77 1.95
N PRO A 193 -33.47 2.91 1.28
CA PRO A 193 -34.53 3.79 0.78
C PRO A 193 -35.55 3.01 -0.05
N ARG A 194 -36.81 3.46 -0.04
CA ARG A 194 -37.83 2.84 -0.90
C ARG A 194 -37.46 3.09 -2.36
N ASN A 195 -37.41 2.04 -3.17
CA ASN A 195 -37.00 2.14 -4.58
C ASN A 195 -38.17 2.39 -5.55
N GLY A 196 -39.38 2.63 -5.03
CA GLY A 196 -40.59 2.83 -5.83
C GLY A 196 -41.24 1.54 -6.34
N THR A 197 -40.58 0.39 -6.24
CA THR A 197 -41.18 -0.91 -6.61
C THR A 197 -42.14 -1.39 -5.53
N VAL A 198 -43.35 -1.76 -5.94
CA VAL A 198 -44.36 -2.38 -5.08
C VAL A 198 -44.75 -3.74 -5.66
N GLU A 199 -44.48 -4.82 -4.90
CA GLU A 199 -44.91 -6.18 -5.23
C GLU A 199 -46.34 -6.40 -4.71
N HIS A 200 -47.27 -6.60 -5.65
CA HIS A 200 -48.69 -6.78 -5.35
C HIS A 200 -49.13 -8.26 -5.28
N GLY A 201 -48.34 -9.18 -5.85
CA GLY A 201 -48.63 -10.61 -5.82
C GLY A 201 -48.14 -11.30 -4.55
N ASN A 202 -48.10 -12.64 -4.60
CA ASN A 202 -47.57 -13.48 -3.52
C ASN A 202 -46.04 -13.41 -3.37
N GLY A 203 -45.34 -12.67 -4.23
CA GLY A 203 -43.89 -12.46 -4.20
C GLY A 203 -43.02 -13.64 -4.65
N ILE A 204 -43.59 -14.81 -4.97
CA ILE A 204 -42.81 -16.01 -5.33
C ILE A 204 -41.95 -15.78 -6.58
N GLY A 205 -42.53 -15.18 -7.62
CA GLY A 205 -41.81 -14.87 -8.87
C GLY A 205 -40.60 -13.97 -8.61
N LEU A 206 -40.83 -12.84 -7.92
CA LEU A 206 -39.78 -11.88 -7.61
C LEU A 206 -38.67 -12.49 -6.74
N ILE A 207 -39.02 -13.32 -5.75
CA ILE A 207 -38.05 -14.03 -4.92
C ILE A 207 -37.22 -15.00 -5.78
N ARG A 208 -37.84 -15.76 -6.69
CA ARG A 208 -37.14 -16.69 -7.58
C ARG A 208 -36.16 -15.95 -8.48
N ASP A 209 -36.58 -14.85 -9.09
CA ASP A 209 -35.72 -14.06 -9.99
C ASP A 209 -34.48 -13.54 -9.24
N ARG A 210 -34.66 -13.11 -7.99
CA ARG A 210 -33.54 -12.65 -7.15
C ARG A 210 -32.59 -13.76 -6.75
N ASN A 211 -33.06 -14.97 -6.52
CA ASN A 211 -32.17 -16.12 -6.28
C ASN A 211 -31.29 -16.39 -7.51
N VAL A 212 -31.85 -16.29 -8.71
CA VAL A 212 -31.09 -16.44 -9.96
C VAL A 212 -30.01 -15.35 -10.03
N VAL A 213 -30.37 -14.08 -9.78
CA VAL A 213 -29.41 -12.97 -9.82
C VAL A 213 -28.24 -13.18 -8.85
N LEU A 214 -28.50 -13.51 -7.58
CA LEU A 214 -27.42 -13.74 -6.61
C LEU A 214 -26.54 -14.93 -7.02
N SER A 215 -27.16 -16.00 -7.53
CA SER A 215 -26.43 -17.20 -7.98
C SER A 215 -25.51 -16.87 -9.16
N GLU A 216 -25.97 -16.06 -10.11
CA GLU A 216 -25.15 -15.62 -11.25
C GLU A 216 -24.00 -14.69 -10.80
N ILE A 217 -24.24 -13.76 -9.86
CA ILE A 217 -23.18 -12.92 -9.28
C ILE A 217 -22.07 -13.80 -8.66
N ILE A 218 -22.46 -14.75 -7.80
CA ILE A 218 -21.50 -15.66 -7.13
C ILE A 218 -20.79 -16.55 -8.15
N LYS A 219 -21.51 -17.08 -9.13
CA LYS A 219 -20.94 -17.94 -10.17
C LYS A 219 -19.89 -17.21 -10.99
N VAL A 220 -20.17 -15.99 -11.46
CA VAL A 220 -19.20 -15.18 -12.20
C VAL A 220 -17.99 -14.85 -11.33
N ALA A 221 -18.22 -14.52 -10.05
CA ALA A 221 -17.13 -14.26 -9.11
C ALA A 221 -16.18 -15.47 -8.98
N VAL A 222 -16.71 -16.67 -8.78
CA VAL A 222 -15.90 -17.88 -8.57
C VAL A 222 -15.28 -18.42 -9.86
N GLU A 223 -16.07 -18.49 -10.95
CA GLU A 223 -15.64 -19.16 -12.18
C GLU A 223 -14.82 -18.25 -13.12
N SER A 224 -14.88 -16.93 -12.94
CA SER A 224 -14.21 -15.98 -13.84
C SER A 224 -13.27 -15.00 -13.13
N VAL A 225 -13.68 -14.42 -11.99
CA VAL A 225 -12.90 -13.35 -11.33
C VAL A 225 -11.83 -13.93 -10.41
N PHE A 226 -12.20 -14.80 -9.48
CA PHE A 226 -11.33 -15.33 -8.44
C PHE A 226 -10.67 -16.67 -8.83
N THR A 227 -10.22 -16.77 -10.08
CA THR A 227 -9.56 -17.97 -10.59
C THR A 227 -8.03 -17.86 -10.47
N PRO A 228 -7.31 -18.98 -10.34
CA PRO A 228 -5.85 -18.98 -10.40
C PRO A 228 -5.30 -18.37 -11.69
N GLN A 229 -5.98 -18.58 -12.82
CA GLN A 229 -5.58 -18.05 -14.12
C GLN A 229 -5.70 -16.53 -14.16
N THR A 230 -6.79 -15.96 -13.64
CA THR A 230 -6.98 -14.50 -13.56
C THR A 230 -5.96 -13.86 -12.61
N GLN A 231 -5.67 -14.52 -11.49
CA GLN A 231 -4.63 -14.06 -10.55
C GLN A 231 -3.24 -14.09 -11.20
N GLU A 232 -2.83 -15.20 -11.83
CA GLU A 232 -1.53 -15.32 -12.50
C GLU A 232 -1.39 -14.31 -13.65
N ALA A 233 -2.48 -14.03 -14.39
CA ALA A 233 -2.47 -13.04 -15.47
C ALA A 233 -2.23 -11.59 -14.99
N ALA A 234 -2.55 -11.29 -13.72
CA ALA A 234 -2.33 -9.98 -13.10
C ALA A 234 -1.02 -9.92 -12.31
N PHE A 235 -0.78 -10.88 -11.41
CA PHE A 235 0.38 -10.89 -10.51
C PHE A 235 1.65 -11.48 -11.14
N GLY A 236 1.52 -12.17 -12.27
CA GLY A 236 2.61 -12.93 -12.87
C GLY A 236 2.83 -14.28 -12.17
N ARG A 237 3.65 -15.14 -12.79
CA ARG A 237 4.14 -16.36 -12.15
C ARG A 237 5.16 -16.03 -11.06
N ALA A 238 5.44 -16.99 -10.19
CA ALA A 238 6.50 -16.85 -9.21
C ALA A 238 7.85 -16.49 -9.88
N GLY A 239 8.36 -15.29 -9.58
CA GLY A 239 9.61 -14.75 -10.15
C GLY A 239 9.44 -13.94 -11.44
N GLU A 240 8.23 -13.90 -12.01
CA GLU A 240 7.88 -13.02 -13.13
C GLU A 240 7.16 -11.76 -12.59
N PRO A 241 7.47 -10.56 -13.10
CA PRO A 241 6.82 -9.34 -12.63
C PRO A 241 5.35 -9.29 -13.04
N GLY A 242 4.49 -8.84 -12.12
CA GLY A 242 3.08 -8.56 -12.40
C GLY A 242 2.84 -7.32 -13.26
N ASP A 243 1.59 -7.17 -13.70
CA ASP A 243 1.10 -6.05 -14.50
C ASP A 243 0.22 -5.12 -13.64
N ALA A 244 0.65 -3.86 -13.51
CA ALA A 244 -0.01 -2.90 -12.63
C ALA A 244 -1.47 -2.59 -13.05
N GLU A 245 -1.75 -2.47 -14.35
CA GLU A 245 -3.10 -2.17 -14.84
C GLU A 245 -4.04 -3.34 -14.57
N ARG A 246 -3.57 -4.58 -14.78
CA ARG A 246 -4.35 -5.78 -14.50
C ARG A 246 -4.57 -6.00 -13.01
N ILE A 247 -3.59 -5.68 -12.16
CA ILE A 247 -3.73 -5.75 -10.70
C ILE A 247 -4.80 -4.76 -10.23
N VAL A 248 -4.76 -3.51 -10.72
CA VAL A 248 -5.80 -2.51 -10.41
C VAL A 248 -7.16 -3.03 -10.85
N HIS A 249 -7.27 -3.49 -12.10
CA HIS A 249 -8.53 -3.99 -12.63
C HIS A 249 -9.08 -5.18 -11.83
N LEU A 250 -8.23 -6.12 -11.40
CA LEU A 250 -8.65 -7.24 -10.56
C LEU A 250 -9.15 -6.78 -9.19
N GLY A 251 -8.51 -5.77 -8.59
CA GLY A 251 -8.98 -5.14 -7.35
C GLY A 251 -10.34 -4.45 -7.54
N GLU A 252 -10.54 -3.75 -8.65
CA GLU A 252 -11.82 -3.13 -9.00
C GLU A 252 -12.93 -4.17 -9.21
N LEU A 253 -12.62 -5.32 -9.81
CA LEU A 253 -13.58 -6.42 -9.96
C LEU A 253 -14.00 -6.98 -8.59
N PHE A 254 -13.06 -7.13 -7.65
CA PHE A 254 -13.40 -7.53 -6.27
C PHE A 254 -14.39 -6.54 -5.64
N VAL A 255 -14.10 -5.23 -5.73
CA VAL A 255 -14.96 -4.17 -5.18
C VAL A 255 -16.32 -4.17 -5.87
N ARG A 256 -16.36 -4.38 -7.20
CA ARG A 256 -17.60 -4.44 -7.97
C ARG A 256 -18.45 -5.63 -7.57
N THR A 257 -17.87 -6.82 -7.40
CA THR A 257 -18.61 -8.00 -6.91
C THR A 257 -19.21 -7.73 -5.53
N PHE A 258 -18.45 -7.08 -4.64
CA PHE A 258 -18.96 -6.67 -3.33
C PHE A 258 -20.15 -5.71 -3.44
N ASP A 259 -20.06 -4.71 -4.33
CA ASP A 259 -21.15 -3.76 -4.56
C ASP A 259 -22.38 -4.42 -5.22
N GLU A 260 -22.20 -5.36 -6.13
CA GLU A 260 -23.30 -6.10 -6.77
C GLU A 260 -24.10 -6.91 -5.74
N ILE A 261 -23.42 -7.57 -4.78
CA ILE A 261 -24.08 -8.29 -3.69
C ILE A 261 -24.82 -7.30 -2.76
N LEU A 262 -24.21 -6.15 -2.46
CA LEU A 262 -24.86 -5.09 -1.69
C LEU A 262 -26.11 -4.57 -2.40
N ASP A 263 -26.01 -4.21 -3.68
CA ASP A 263 -27.11 -3.66 -4.45
C ASP A 263 -28.24 -4.69 -4.64
N TRP A 264 -27.91 -5.97 -4.78
CA TRP A 264 -28.89 -7.06 -4.74
C TRP A 264 -29.69 -7.06 -3.43
N ALA A 265 -29.02 -7.01 -2.27
CA ALA A 265 -29.69 -6.98 -0.98
C ALA A 265 -30.48 -5.68 -0.78
N ARG A 266 -29.91 -4.53 -1.17
CA ARG A 266 -30.54 -3.21 -1.10
C ARG A 266 -31.81 -3.12 -1.94
N ALA A 267 -31.82 -3.75 -3.12
CA ALA A 267 -33.01 -3.84 -3.96
C ALA A 267 -34.13 -4.60 -3.23
N ILE A 268 -33.80 -5.70 -2.54
CA ILE A 268 -34.75 -6.43 -1.70
C ILE A 268 -35.24 -5.55 -0.55
N HIS A 269 -34.31 -4.89 0.16
CA HIS A 269 -34.66 -4.06 1.30
C HIS A 269 -35.53 -2.86 0.92
N GLY A 270 -35.34 -2.31 -0.28
CA GLY A 270 -36.03 -1.14 -0.82
C GLY A 270 -37.41 -1.42 -1.41
N THR A 271 -37.67 -2.65 -1.86
CA THR A 271 -38.99 -3.05 -2.39
C THR A 271 -40.06 -3.02 -1.31
N SER A 272 -41.24 -2.49 -1.67
CA SER A 272 -42.44 -2.54 -0.85
C SER A 272 -43.28 -3.75 -1.24
N TYR A 273 -43.97 -4.34 -0.28
CA TYR A 273 -44.80 -5.53 -0.48
C TYR A 273 -46.19 -5.27 0.06
N ALA A 274 -47.21 -5.53 -0.77
CA ALA A 274 -48.61 -5.50 -0.32
C ALA A 274 -48.89 -6.66 0.65
N ASP A 275 -48.32 -7.84 0.37
CA ASP A 275 -48.45 -9.04 1.20
C ASP A 275 -47.38 -9.09 2.31
N GLY A 276 -47.80 -9.36 3.54
CA GLY A 276 -46.92 -9.44 4.72
C GLY A 276 -46.02 -10.67 4.76
N ASN A 277 -46.49 -11.81 4.26
CA ASN A 277 -45.70 -13.04 4.16
C ASN A 277 -44.64 -12.89 3.06
N ALA A 278 -45.00 -12.31 1.91
CA ALA A 278 -44.06 -12.01 0.83
C ALA A 278 -42.94 -11.08 1.31
N ARG A 279 -43.31 -10.06 2.10
CA ARG A 279 -42.36 -9.18 2.78
C ARG A 279 -41.43 -9.98 3.68
N ALA A 280 -41.96 -10.84 4.55
CA ALA A 280 -41.16 -11.62 5.50
C ALA A 280 -40.17 -12.54 4.78
N ALA A 281 -40.63 -13.29 3.78
CA ALA A 281 -39.78 -14.18 2.98
C ALA A 281 -38.65 -13.41 2.26
N ALA A 282 -38.96 -12.25 1.68
CA ALA A 282 -37.96 -11.39 1.07
C ALA A 282 -36.93 -10.87 2.08
N ARG A 283 -37.33 -10.56 3.33
CA ARG A 283 -36.36 -10.15 4.38
C ARG A 283 -35.42 -11.28 4.78
N VAL A 284 -35.90 -12.52 4.81
CA VAL A 284 -35.02 -13.68 5.03
C VAL A 284 -34.07 -13.86 3.85
N GLN A 285 -34.59 -13.76 2.61
CA GLN A 285 -33.77 -13.86 1.40
C GLN A 285 -32.59 -12.87 1.40
N ALA A 286 -32.83 -11.60 1.75
CA ALA A 286 -31.77 -10.58 1.75
C ALA A 286 -30.58 -10.94 2.65
N ARG A 287 -30.78 -11.76 3.69
CA ARG A 287 -29.71 -12.22 4.59
C ARG A 287 -28.75 -13.21 3.92
N PHE A 288 -29.07 -13.76 2.75
CA PHE A 288 -28.12 -14.62 2.02
C PHE A 288 -26.85 -13.86 1.62
N ALA A 289 -26.92 -12.53 1.54
CA ALA A 289 -25.78 -11.66 1.33
C ALA A 289 -24.88 -11.50 2.58
N ASP A 290 -25.38 -11.78 3.80
CA ASP A 290 -24.64 -11.51 5.05
C ASP A 290 -23.28 -12.18 5.05
N ARG A 291 -23.25 -13.52 4.97
CA ARG A 291 -22.00 -14.29 5.01
C ARG A 291 -21.09 -13.99 3.82
N GLN A 292 -21.65 -13.71 2.63
CA GLN A 292 -20.83 -13.37 1.46
C GLN A 292 -20.08 -12.05 1.66
N LEU A 293 -20.80 -11.03 2.14
CA LEU A 293 -20.25 -9.71 2.40
C LEU A 293 -19.25 -9.76 3.55
N GLU A 294 -19.54 -10.51 4.61
CA GLU A 294 -18.59 -10.73 5.72
C GLU A 294 -17.32 -11.43 5.23
N ALA A 295 -17.43 -12.52 4.45
CA ALA A 295 -16.27 -13.24 3.93
C ALA A 295 -15.39 -12.37 3.03
N MET A 296 -15.98 -11.57 2.14
CA MET A 296 -15.21 -10.61 1.33
C MET A 296 -14.59 -9.50 2.18
N HIS A 297 -15.27 -9.04 3.24
CA HIS A 297 -14.73 -8.04 4.15
C HIS A 297 -13.54 -8.59 4.97
N GLU A 298 -13.64 -9.83 5.46
CA GLU A 298 -12.57 -10.58 6.13
C GLU A 298 -11.34 -10.70 5.23
N VAL A 299 -11.52 -11.14 3.97
CA VAL A 299 -10.44 -11.23 2.99
C VAL A 299 -9.74 -9.87 2.80
N ALA A 300 -10.50 -8.78 2.68
CA ALA A 300 -9.92 -7.45 2.53
C ALA A 300 -9.13 -6.99 3.77
N GLN A 301 -9.58 -7.36 4.97
CA GLN A 301 -8.87 -7.06 6.22
C GLN A 301 -7.56 -7.86 6.31
N ASP A 302 -7.59 -9.16 5.98
CA ASP A 302 -6.41 -10.03 5.98
C ASP A 302 -5.35 -9.54 4.99
N LEU A 303 -5.78 -9.20 3.77
CA LEU A 303 -4.91 -8.62 2.74
C LEU A 303 -4.22 -7.34 3.23
N ARG A 304 -4.97 -6.47 3.92
CA ARG A 304 -4.45 -5.23 4.48
C ARG A 304 -3.43 -5.47 5.60
N GLN A 305 -3.74 -6.37 6.54
CA GLN A 305 -2.85 -6.69 7.64
C GLN A 305 -1.51 -7.23 7.15
N VAL A 306 -1.54 -8.05 6.09
CA VAL A 306 -0.32 -8.55 5.44
C VAL A 306 0.42 -7.41 4.73
N ALA A 307 -0.28 -6.57 3.96
CA ALA A 307 0.30 -5.44 3.25
C ALA A 307 1.06 -4.48 4.19
N ASP A 308 0.53 -4.20 5.38
CA ASP A 308 1.12 -3.27 6.35
C ASP A 308 2.53 -3.68 6.83
N THR A 309 2.85 -4.97 6.82
CA THR A 309 4.16 -5.50 7.26
C THR A 309 4.97 -6.14 6.13
N LEU A 310 4.43 -6.13 4.91
CA LEU A 310 4.95 -6.91 3.79
C LEU A 310 6.36 -6.50 3.40
N VAL A 311 6.59 -5.20 3.23
CA VAL A 311 7.89 -4.67 2.78
C VAL A 311 8.98 -5.02 3.78
N GLU A 312 8.71 -4.88 5.09
CA GLU A 312 9.68 -5.16 6.14
C GLU A 312 10.06 -6.65 6.18
N ARG A 313 9.06 -7.53 6.13
CA ARG A 313 9.25 -8.99 6.14
C ARG A 313 9.99 -9.50 4.91
N LEU A 314 9.64 -9.02 3.71
CA LEU A 314 10.35 -9.37 2.47
C LEU A 314 11.77 -8.77 2.43
N THR A 315 11.99 -7.64 3.08
CA THR A 315 13.33 -7.05 3.22
C THR A 315 14.20 -7.87 4.17
N ALA A 316 13.61 -8.41 5.24
CA ALA A 316 14.26 -9.35 6.16
C ALA A 316 14.56 -10.75 5.55
N GLY A 317 14.17 -10.98 4.29
CA GLY A 317 14.41 -12.24 3.59
C GLY A 317 13.37 -13.34 3.88
N GLU A 318 12.26 -12.99 4.52
CA GLU A 318 11.17 -13.92 4.79
C GLU A 318 10.47 -14.31 3.48
N ARG A 319 10.19 -15.61 3.29
CA ARG A 319 9.35 -16.10 2.21
C ARG A 319 7.91 -16.16 2.70
N ILE A 320 7.03 -15.38 2.07
CA ILE A 320 5.63 -15.29 2.45
C ILE A 320 4.80 -16.04 1.40
N GLU A 321 4.16 -17.13 1.83
CA GLU A 321 3.13 -17.81 1.06
C GLU A 321 1.79 -17.53 1.74
N MET A 322 0.88 -16.88 1.02
CA MET A 322 -0.41 -16.46 1.55
C MET A 322 -1.53 -17.12 0.75
N THR A 323 -2.47 -17.73 1.45
CA THR A 323 -3.71 -18.24 0.89
C THR A 323 -4.84 -17.68 1.73
N VAL A 324 -5.63 -16.77 1.16
CA VAL A 324 -6.80 -16.20 1.82
C VAL A 324 -8.04 -16.84 1.19
N PRO A 325 -8.71 -17.78 1.88
CA PRO A 325 -9.87 -18.45 1.32
C PRO A 325 -11.06 -17.50 1.26
N LEU A 326 -11.66 -17.33 0.08
CA LEU A 326 -12.94 -16.68 -0.11
C LEU A 326 -14.00 -17.77 -0.35
N VAL A 327 -14.87 -17.98 0.64
CA VAL A 327 -15.90 -19.01 0.59
C VAL A 327 -17.27 -18.35 0.51
N PHE A 328 -18.01 -18.65 -0.55
CA PHE A 328 -19.39 -18.23 -0.70
C PHE A 328 -20.34 -19.34 -0.25
N GLU A 329 -21.07 -19.14 0.84
CA GLU A 329 -21.95 -20.15 1.43
C GLU A 329 -23.18 -19.55 2.12
N VAL A 330 -24.29 -20.28 2.11
CA VAL A 330 -25.50 -19.92 2.86
C VAL A 330 -25.56 -20.81 4.10
N GLU A 331 -25.77 -20.20 5.28
CA GLU A 331 -25.88 -20.95 6.52
C GLU A 331 -27.07 -21.92 6.48
N PRO A 332 -26.91 -23.21 6.87
CA PRO A 332 -28.00 -24.18 6.85
C PRO A 332 -29.23 -23.75 7.66
N ALA A 333 -29.02 -23.04 8.78
CA ALA A 333 -30.11 -22.50 9.59
C ALA A 333 -30.93 -21.44 8.83
N LEU A 334 -30.26 -20.60 8.03
CA LEU A 334 -30.88 -19.58 7.22
C LEU A 334 -31.66 -20.18 6.03
N GLU A 335 -31.15 -21.26 5.42
CA GLU A 335 -31.88 -22.00 4.39
C GLU A 335 -33.19 -22.59 4.93
N LEU A 336 -33.15 -23.17 6.14
CA LEU A 336 -34.35 -23.70 6.81
C LEU A 336 -35.36 -22.61 7.12
N GLU A 337 -34.90 -21.45 7.62
CA GLU A 337 -35.75 -20.29 7.88
C GLU A 337 -36.40 -19.78 6.58
N PHE A 338 -35.62 -19.68 5.50
CA PHE A 338 -36.11 -19.23 4.21
C PHE A 338 -37.15 -20.19 3.63
N LYS A 339 -36.92 -21.51 3.72
CA LYS A 339 -37.88 -22.52 3.31
C LYS A 339 -39.20 -22.40 4.09
N ALA A 340 -39.13 -22.23 5.41
CA ALA A 340 -40.32 -22.03 6.23
C ALA A 340 -41.08 -20.74 5.89
N ALA A 341 -40.38 -19.70 5.43
CA ALA A 341 -41.01 -18.47 4.94
C ALA A 341 -41.69 -18.67 3.58
N LEU A 342 -41.09 -19.44 2.66
CA LEU A 342 -41.69 -19.78 1.36
C LEU A 342 -42.95 -20.64 1.50
N ASP A 343 -42.98 -21.57 2.46
CA ASP A 343 -44.16 -22.41 2.73
C ASP A 343 -45.39 -21.58 3.12
N LYS A 344 -45.20 -20.38 3.68
CA LYS A 344 -46.28 -19.44 4.03
C LYS A 344 -46.80 -18.63 2.84
N LEU A 345 -46.08 -18.61 1.70
CA LEU A 345 -46.53 -17.96 0.46
C LEU A 345 -47.41 -18.87 -0.40
N SER A 346 -47.32 -20.18 -0.15
CA SER A 346 -48.02 -21.23 -0.89
C SER A 346 -49.36 -21.63 -0.26
N ARG A 347 -49.73 -20.99 0.85
CA ARG A 347 -51.00 -21.14 1.59
C ARG A 347 -51.80 -19.87 1.47
#